data_AF-A0A7X3VGX6-F1
#
_entry.id   AF-A0A7X3VGX6-F1
#
_cell.length_a   1.000
_cell.length_b   1.000
_cell.length_c   1.000
_cell.angle_alpha   90.00
_cell.angle_beta   90.00
_cell.angle_gamma   90.00
#
_symmetry.space_group_name_H-M   'P 1'
#
loop_
_entity.id
_entity.type
_entity.pdbx_description
1 polymer ?
#
loop_
_entity_poly.entity_id
_entity_poly.type
_entity_poly.pdbx_seq_one_letter_code
_entity_poly.pdbx_strand_id
1 'polypeptide(L)'
;MADHEQLQLLTSASTDQSSPRTEHVRIKNLGEAGYQILQPIPVVIQEVAPEDFLASFHEANIAISGSDNDDAYQALVAEILDTFDVLIEERSLGPDAAE
;
A
#
# COMPACT_ATOMS: atom_id res chain seq x y z
N MET A 1 -37.49 33.03 -34.68
CA MET A 1 -36.31 33.91 -34.52
C MET A 1 -36.26 34.26 -33.03
N ALA A 2 -35.97 33.31 -32.13
CA ALA A 2 -34.70 32.61 -31.89
C ALA A 2 -33.60 33.63 -31.58
N ASP A 3 -33.47 34.05 -30.33
CA ASP A 3 -32.33 34.85 -29.87
C ASP A 3 -32.14 34.69 -28.33
N HIS A 4 -31.05 34.02 -27.98
CA HIS A 4 -30.24 34.18 -26.76
C HIS A 4 -30.77 33.73 -25.38
N GLU A 5 -30.92 32.41 -25.20
CA GLU A 5 -30.59 31.73 -23.93
C GLU A 5 -29.05 31.59 -23.78
N GLN A 6 -28.34 32.71 -23.68
CA GLN A 6 -26.93 32.71 -23.27
C GLN A 6 -26.80 33.17 -21.83
N LEU A 7 -26.84 32.22 -20.90
CA LEU A 7 -26.24 32.31 -19.57
C LEU A 7 -26.09 30.87 -19.00
N GLN A 8 -25.42 30.00 -19.74
CA GLN A 8 -24.77 28.80 -19.20
C GLN A 8 -23.26 29.01 -19.30
N LEU A 9 -22.75 29.89 -18.45
CA LEU A 9 -21.32 30.09 -18.27
C LEU A 9 -21.03 29.93 -16.79
N LEU A 10 -20.07 29.04 -16.50
CA LEU A 10 -19.27 28.92 -15.27
C LEU A 10 -19.77 27.95 -14.17
N THR A 11 -20.02 26.68 -14.51
CA THR A 11 -19.74 25.58 -13.55
C THR A 11 -19.13 24.36 -14.24
N SER A 12 -18.21 24.56 -15.18
CA SER A 12 -17.19 23.54 -15.44
C SER A 12 -16.25 23.56 -14.25
N ALA A 13 -16.70 23.00 -13.12
CA ALA A 13 -15.77 22.59 -12.07
C ALA A 13 -14.85 21.58 -12.75
N SER A 14 -13.64 22.03 -13.05
CA SER A 14 -12.54 21.20 -13.50
C SER A 14 -12.54 19.97 -12.61
N THR A 15 -12.96 18.85 -13.18
CA THR A 15 -12.64 17.55 -12.61
C THR A 15 -11.13 17.48 -12.77
N ASP A 16 -10.41 17.93 -11.75
CA ASP A 16 -8.99 17.66 -11.60
C ASP A 16 -8.89 16.14 -11.44
N GLN A 17 -8.82 15.46 -12.58
CA GLN A 17 -8.48 14.04 -12.67
C GLN A 17 -6.99 13.89 -12.36
N SER A 18 -6.57 14.29 -11.17
CA SER A 18 -5.38 13.72 -10.57
C SER A 18 -5.80 12.33 -10.09
N SER A 19 -5.84 11.37 -11.01
CA SER A 19 -6.00 9.97 -10.61
C SER A 19 -4.92 9.66 -9.58
N PRO A 20 -5.28 9.09 -8.41
CA PRO A 20 -4.28 8.72 -7.43
C PRO A 20 -3.26 7.81 -8.10
N ARG A 21 -1.97 8.13 -7.99
CA ARG A 21 -0.91 7.34 -8.61
C ARG A 21 -0.87 6.00 -7.89
N THR A 22 -1.34 4.96 -8.57
CA THR A 22 -1.30 3.59 -8.08
C THR A 22 -0.21 2.81 -8.80
N GLU A 23 0.69 2.22 -8.03
CA GLU A 23 1.77 1.37 -8.51
C GLU A 23 1.62 -0.05 -7.96
N HIS A 24 1.83 -1.04 -8.82
CA HIS A 24 1.81 -2.45 -8.46
C HIS A 24 3.25 -2.98 -8.40
N VAL A 25 3.71 -3.28 -7.20
CA VAL A 25 5.06 -3.77 -6.93
C VAL A 25 5.00 -5.21 -6.45
N ARG A 26 6.10 -5.96 -6.64
CA ARG A 26 6.23 -7.31 -6.08
C ARG A 26 7.49 -7.40 -5.24
N ILE A 27 7.32 -7.71 -3.95
CA ILE A 27 8.45 -7.97 -3.06
C ILE A 27 9.05 -9.33 -3.45
N LYS A 28 10.31 -9.32 -3.87
CA LYS A 28 11.06 -10.53 -4.27
C LYS A 28 12.17 -10.89 -3.29
N ASN A 29 12.56 -9.94 -2.44
CA ASN A 29 13.57 -10.11 -1.39
C ASN A 29 13.24 -9.13 -0.25
N LEU A 30 13.45 -9.54 1.00
CA LEU A 30 13.24 -8.70 2.20
C LEU A 30 14.51 -7.96 2.65
N GLY A 31 15.65 -8.18 1.99
CA GLY A 31 16.93 -7.53 2.31
C GLY A 31 17.68 -8.14 3.50
N GLU A 32 17.04 -9.04 4.26
CA GLU A 32 17.61 -9.64 5.47
C GLU A 32 17.98 -11.13 5.30
N ALA A 33 19.10 -11.53 5.90
CA ALA A 33 19.58 -12.91 5.89
C ALA A 33 18.77 -13.75 6.90
N GLY A 34 18.17 -14.84 6.42
CA GLY A 34 17.37 -15.76 7.25
C GLY A 34 15.95 -15.96 6.73
N TYR A 35 15.46 -15.02 5.92
CA TYR A 35 14.14 -15.08 5.32
C TYR A 35 14.18 -15.51 3.86
N GLN A 36 13.27 -16.41 3.47
CA GLN A 36 13.09 -16.84 2.08
C GLN A 36 11.67 -16.57 1.61
N ILE A 37 11.54 -15.72 0.59
CA ILE A 37 10.28 -15.51 -0.11
C ILE A 37 10.03 -16.72 -1.04
N LEU A 38 8.99 -17.50 -0.73
CA LEU A 38 8.59 -18.65 -1.55
C LEU A 38 7.91 -18.23 -2.85
N GLN A 39 7.13 -17.14 -2.80
CA GLN A 39 6.45 -16.54 -3.95
C GLN A 39 6.47 -15.01 -3.85
N PRO A 40 6.67 -14.28 -4.96
CA PRO A 40 6.68 -12.82 -4.92
C PRO A 40 5.38 -12.26 -4.34
N ILE A 41 5.50 -11.38 -3.34
CA ILE A 41 4.35 -10.84 -2.60
C ILE A 41 3.81 -9.63 -3.35
N PRO A 42 2.56 -9.64 -3.84
CA PRO A 42 1.97 -8.52 -4.54
C PRO A 42 1.61 -7.39 -3.57
N VAL A 43 2.11 -6.19 -3.86
CA VAL A 43 1.89 -4.96 -3.09
C VAL A 43 1.33 -3.88 -4.01
N VAL A 44 0.43 -3.07 -3.48
CA VAL A 44 -0.11 -1.88 -4.12
C VAL A 44 0.35 -0.67 -3.33
N ILE A 45 1.01 0.28 -3.99
CA ILE A 45 1.37 1.57 -3.42
C ILE A 45 0.49 2.62 -4.07
N GLN A 46 -0.26 3.37 -3.27
CA GLN A 46 -1.20 4.37 -3.74
C GLN A 46 -0.88 5.73 -3.13
N GLU A 47 -0.71 6.76 -3.95
CA GLU A 47 -0.70 8.15 -3.48
C GLU A 47 -2.12 8.54 -3.04
N VAL A 48 -2.30 8.79 -1.75
CA VAL A 48 -3.60 9.14 -1.15
C VAL A 48 -3.75 10.65 -0.92
N ALA A 49 -2.64 11.36 -0.73
CA ALA A 49 -2.54 12.81 -0.67
C ALA A 49 -1.15 13.25 -1.16
N PRO A 50 -0.91 14.55 -1.42
CA PRO A 50 0.44 15.03 -1.74
C PRO A 50 1.41 14.64 -0.63
N GLU A 51 2.48 13.93 -0.98
CA GLU A 51 3.49 13.44 -0.03
C GLU A 51 2.96 12.40 0.98
N ASP A 52 1.85 11.72 0.65
CA ASP A 52 1.29 10.62 1.46
C ASP A 52 1.00 9.41 0.58
N PHE A 53 1.73 8.33 0.83
CA PHE A 53 1.70 7.09 0.07
C PHE A 53 1.29 5.94 0.96
N LEU A 54 0.33 5.13 0.50
CA LEU A 54 -0.16 3.97 1.21
C LEU A 54 0.30 2.69 0.50
N ALA A 55 1.15 1.91 1.15
CA ALA A 55 1.54 0.57 0.71
C ALA A 55 0.64 -0.48 1.38
N SER A 56 0.06 -1.39 0.59
CA SER A 56 -0.88 -2.41 1.08
C SER A 56 -0.75 -3.72 0.32
N PHE A 57 -1.13 -4.83 0.95
CA PHE A 57 -1.25 -6.11 0.24
C PHE A 57 -2.62 -6.24 -0.42
N HIS A 58 -2.67 -6.85 -1.61
CA HIS A 58 -3.93 -7.03 -2.33
C HIS A 58 -4.93 -7.91 -1.58
N GLU A 59 -4.44 -8.92 -0.86
CA GLU A 59 -5.26 -9.94 -0.20
C GLU A 59 -5.29 -9.79 1.34
N ALA A 60 -4.57 -8.82 1.92
CA ALA A 60 -4.50 -8.64 3.37
C ALA A 60 -4.98 -7.25 3.80
N ASN A 61 -5.60 -7.17 4.98
CA ASN A 61 -6.03 -5.91 5.59
C ASN A 61 -4.87 -5.20 6.31
N ILE A 62 -3.69 -5.15 5.68
CA ILE A 62 -2.50 -4.47 6.20
C ILE A 62 -2.17 -3.37 5.20
N ALA A 63 -2.09 -2.15 5.72
CA ALA A 63 -1.75 -0.96 4.96
C ALA A 63 -0.87 -0.06 5.82
N ILE A 64 0.21 0.46 5.24
CA ILE A 64 1.21 1.29 5.92
C ILE A 64 1.45 2.54 5.08
N SER A 65 1.46 3.68 5.76
CA SER A 65 1.70 4.99 5.16
C SER A 65 3.18 5.34 5.15
N GLY A 66 3.63 6.06 4.13
CA GLY A 66 4.97 6.66 4.04
C GLY A 66 4.92 8.02 3.35
N SER A 67 6.00 8.80 3.52
CA SER A 67 6.11 10.16 2.97
C SER A 67 6.40 10.16 1.47
N ASP A 68 6.90 9.03 0.96
CA ASP A 68 7.13 8.76 -0.44
C ASP A 68 6.92 7.27 -0.75
N ASN A 69 7.00 6.89 -2.02
CA ASN A 69 6.79 5.51 -2.47
C ASN A 69 7.81 4.53 -1.88
N ASP A 70 9.10 4.91 -1.79
CA ASP A 70 10.14 4.04 -1.24
C ASP A 70 9.97 3.91 0.27
N ASP A 71 9.69 5.01 0.97
CA ASP A 71 9.40 4.99 2.41
C ASP A 71 8.23 4.06 2.76
N ALA A 72 7.10 4.18 2.04
CA ALA A 72 5.95 3.30 2.24
C ALA A 72 6.28 1.83 1.95
N TYR A 73 7.09 1.56 0.91
CA TYR A 73 7.55 0.22 0.58
C TYR A 73 8.45 -0.38 1.67
N GLN A 74 9.45 0.38 2.14
CA GLN A 74 10.38 -0.07 3.18
C GLN A 74 9.68 -0.28 4.51
N ALA A 75 8.75 0.62 4.87
CA ALA A 75 7.94 0.49 6.07
C ALA A 75 7.08 -0.78 6.03
N LEU A 76 6.50 -1.10 4.86
CA LEU A 76 5.77 -2.36 4.69
C LEU A 76 6.68 -3.59 4.82
N VAL A 77 7.89 -3.55 4.26
CA VAL A 77 8.87 -4.65 4.41
C VAL A 77 9.29 -4.83 5.87
N ALA A 78 9.50 -3.73 6.60
CA ALA A 78 9.85 -3.78 8.02
C ALA A 78 8.73 -4.42 8.87
N GLU A 79 7.46 -4.09 8.61
CA GLU A 79 6.32 -4.70 9.30
C GLU A 79 6.23 -6.20 9.06
N ILE A 80 6.51 -6.65 7.83
CA ILE A 80 6.58 -8.09 7.51
C ILE A 80 7.62 -8.75 8.41
N LEU A 81 8.84 -8.20 8.46
CA LEU A 81 9.93 -8.77 9.24
C LEU A 81 9.60 -8.80 10.73
N ASP A 82 9.12 -7.68 11.30
CA ASP A 82 8.75 -7.60 12.72
C ASP A 82 7.65 -8.62 13.08
N THR A 83 6.62 -8.73 12.24
CA THR A 83 5.56 -9.73 12.44
C THR A 83 6.13 -11.15 12.41
N PHE A 84 7.02 -11.45 11.47
CA PHE A 84 7.63 -12.79 11.38
C PHE A 84 8.55 -13.08 12.57
N ASP A 85 9.35 -12.12 13.02
CA ASP A 85 10.20 -12.25 14.20
C ASP A 85 9.34 -12.59 15.44
N VAL A 86 8.25 -11.85 15.65
CA VAL A 86 7.30 -12.12 16.76
C VAL A 86 6.73 -13.53 16.66
N LEU A 87 6.29 -13.97 15.47
CA LEU A 87 5.74 -15.32 15.29
C LEU A 87 6.78 -16.43 15.50
N ILE A 88 8.06 -16.16 15.19
CA ILE A 88 9.16 -17.10 15.41
C ILE A 88 9.53 -17.18 16.89
N GLU A 89 9.57 -16.04 17.59
CA GLU A 89 9.83 -16.00 19.04
C GLU A 89 8.67 -16.64 19.82
N GLU A 90 7.44 -16.47 19.35
CA GLU A 90 6.25 -17.16 19.85
C GLU A 90 6.19 -18.60 19.30
N ARG A 91 7.24 -19.41 19.55
CA ARG A 91 7.33 -20.86 19.21
C ARG A 91 6.17 -21.74 19.73
N SER A 92 5.18 -21.14 20.39
CA SER A 92 4.05 -21.78 21.03
C SER A 92 2.72 -21.64 20.28
N LEU A 93 2.73 -21.34 18.97
CA LEU A 93 1.52 -21.19 18.17
C LEU A 93 0.85 -22.52 17.73
N GLY A 94 1.22 -23.65 18.36
CA GLY A 94 0.62 -24.97 18.14
C GLY A 94 0.01 -25.56 19.43
N PRO A 95 -0.97 -26.47 19.33
CA PRO A 95 -1.58 -27.13 20.50
C PRO A 95 -0.57 -27.95 21.34
N ASP A 96 0.59 -28.30 20.78
CA ASP A 96 1.68 -29.01 21.46
C ASP A 96 2.67 -28.10 22.21
N ALA A 97 2.40 -26.79 22.30
CA ALA A 97 3.27 -25.85 23.00
C ALA A 97 3.21 -25.93 24.54
N ALA A 98 2.39 -26.85 25.07
CA ALA A 98 2.18 -27.07 26.49
C ALA A 98 2.48 -28.53 26.87
N GLU A 99 3.73 -28.96 26.73
CA GLU A 99 4.30 -30.06 27.54
C GLU A 99 5.70 -29.71 28.05
#